data_AF-A0A3M2CY46-F1
#
_entry.id   AF-A0A3M2CY46-F1
#
_cell.length_a   1.000
_cell.length_b   1.000
_cell.length_c   1.000
_cell.angle_alpha   90.00
_cell.angle_beta   90.00
_cell.angle_gamma   90.00
#
_symmetry.space_group_name_H-M   'P 1'
#
loop_
_entity.id
_entity.type
_entity.pdbx_description
1 polymer ?
#
loop_
_entity_poly.entity_id
_entity_poly.type
_entity_poly.pdbx_seq_one_letter_code
_entity_poly.pdbx_strand_id
1 'polypeptide(L)'
;MLFLTVLIFPIIFVGCSSNQTSPSVNKSASTNYEELYAKAPAGAVPPHFKGGQNALVVIEEFADFQCPTCAVMHPVVKELQATYGNQIKIIFRNFPLPMHSKAFDAALAAEAAGFQGKFWEMQNLLFTNQQLWATEPDHRKTFESYAERLGLDVEKFRSDMASAQAKNRVQEDIKRGMALKVNSTPSFFLNGKPVPYEQTEFTRFKALIDAELAKSK
;
A
#
# COMPACT_ATOMS: atom_id res chain seq x y z
N MET A 1 81.16 35.59 -24.78
CA MET A 1 80.22 36.30 -23.89
C MET A 1 78.92 36.50 -24.67
N LEU A 2 77.97 35.58 -24.50
CA LEU A 2 76.69 35.58 -25.21
C LEU A 2 75.61 36.08 -24.24
N PHE A 3 75.02 37.25 -24.50
CA PHE A 3 73.93 37.81 -23.71
C PHE A 3 72.63 37.09 -24.04
N LEU A 4 72.03 36.42 -23.06
CA LEU A 4 70.71 35.79 -23.16
C LEU A 4 69.66 36.79 -22.64
N THR A 5 68.94 37.44 -23.55
CA THR A 5 67.81 38.32 -23.22
C THR A 5 66.56 37.47 -22.99
N VAL A 6 66.09 37.41 -21.74
CA VAL A 6 64.82 36.77 -21.38
C VAL A 6 63.70 37.81 -21.47
N LEU A 7 62.81 37.64 -22.46
CA LEU A 7 61.59 38.43 -22.61
C LEU A 7 60.52 37.91 -21.62
N ILE A 8 60.13 38.74 -20.66
CA ILE A 8 59.03 38.45 -19.72
C ILE A 8 57.73 38.93 -20.35
N PHE A 9 56.87 38.00 -20.77
CA PHE A 9 55.49 38.30 -21.15
C PHE A 9 54.57 38.22 -19.92
N PRO A 10 53.77 39.25 -19.61
CA PRO A 10 52.83 39.20 -18.49
C PRO A 10 51.66 38.27 -18.81
N ILE A 11 51.45 37.28 -17.94
CA ILE A 11 50.26 36.41 -17.96
C ILE A 11 49.07 37.25 -17.49
N ILE A 12 48.19 37.61 -18.42
CA ILE A 12 46.89 38.22 -18.12
C ILE A 12 45.94 37.11 -17.67
N PHE A 13 45.70 37.01 -16.36
CA PHE A 13 44.64 36.18 -15.79
C PHE A 13 43.29 36.84 -16.09
N VAL A 14 42.59 36.37 -17.13
CA VAL A 14 41.19 36.70 -17.37
C VAL A 14 40.35 35.91 -16.36
N GLY A 15 39.87 36.60 -15.32
CA GLY A 15 38.93 36.05 -14.36
C GLY A 15 37.53 35.93 -14.97
N CYS A 16 37.13 34.73 -15.38
CA CYS A 16 35.73 34.42 -15.66
C CYS A 16 34.96 34.35 -14.34
N SER A 17 34.29 35.45 -13.97
CA SER A 17 33.29 35.46 -12.90
C SER A 17 31.99 34.84 -13.43
N SER A 18 31.75 33.56 -13.10
CA SER A 18 30.47 32.92 -13.35
C SER A 18 29.51 33.28 -12.21
N ASN A 19 28.67 34.28 -12.47
CA ASN A 19 27.47 34.57 -11.68
C ASN A 19 26.52 33.37 -11.76
N GLN A 20 26.64 32.44 -10.80
CA GLN A 20 25.62 31.41 -10.60
C GLN A 20 24.48 32.01 -9.78
N THR A 21 23.48 32.56 -10.48
CA THR A 21 22.14 32.68 -9.91
C THR A 21 21.59 31.26 -9.74
N SER A 22 21.62 30.75 -8.51
CA SER A 22 20.96 29.50 -8.15
C SER A 22 19.46 29.62 -8.50
N PRO A 23 18.89 28.67 -9.26
CA PRO A 23 17.46 28.67 -9.49
C PRO A 23 16.76 28.37 -8.17
N SER A 24 15.95 29.32 -7.70
CA SER A 24 15.03 29.15 -6.60
C SER A 24 14.19 27.90 -6.85
N VAL A 25 14.32 26.88 -5.99
CA VAL A 25 13.44 25.72 -5.99
C VAL A 25 12.02 26.22 -5.76
N ASN A 26 11.25 26.27 -6.84
CA ASN A 26 9.85 26.60 -6.80
C ASN A 26 9.14 25.49 -6.01
N LYS A 27 8.66 25.83 -4.82
CA LYS A 27 7.85 24.97 -3.94
C LYS A 27 6.47 24.79 -4.58
N SER A 28 6.38 24.07 -5.70
CA SER A 28 5.13 23.78 -6.38
C SER A 28 4.37 22.69 -5.62
N ALA A 29 3.24 23.08 -5.05
CA ALA A 29 2.12 22.24 -4.62
C ALA A 29 2.48 20.97 -3.82
N SER A 30 2.99 21.13 -2.59
CA SER A 30 2.89 20.08 -1.60
C SER A 30 1.39 19.85 -1.31
N THR A 31 0.80 18.82 -1.90
CA THR A 31 -0.52 18.34 -1.48
C THR A 31 -0.40 18.05 0.02
N ASN A 32 -1.23 18.70 0.84
CA ASN A 32 -1.32 18.44 2.26
C ASN A 32 -1.96 17.06 2.44
N TYR A 33 -1.16 16.00 2.36
CA TYR A 33 -1.63 14.62 2.43
C TYR A 33 -2.30 14.34 3.76
N GLU A 34 -1.85 14.97 4.85
CA GLU A 34 -2.50 14.90 6.14
C GLU A 34 -3.95 15.42 6.10
N GLU A 35 -4.19 16.55 5.43
CA GLU A 35 -5.54 17.09 5.26
C GLU A 35 -6.40 16.25 4.30
N LEU A 36 -5.83 15.79 3.19
CA LEU A 36 -6.53 14.88 2.27
C LEU A 36 -6.95 13.60 2.99
N TYR A 37 -6.05 13.04 3.79
CA TYR A 37 -6.27 11.81 4.53
C TYR A 37 -7.31 11.96 5.64
N ALA A 38 -7.28 13.09 6.35
CA ALA A 38 -8.26 13.41 7.38
C ALA A 38 -9.68 13.66 6.81
N LYS A 39 -9.78 14.21 5.59
CA LYS A 39 -11.07 14.49 4.92
C LYS A 39 -11.63 13.31 4.13
N ALA A 40 -10.82 12.29 3.83
CA ALA A 40 -11.27 11.12 3.09
C ALA A 40 -12.33 10.33 3.88
N PRO A 41 -13.32 9.71 3.20
CA PRO A 41 -14.25 8.79 3.85
C PRO A 41 -13.51 7.71 4.64
N ALA A 42 -14.10 7.23 5.74
CA ALA A 42 -13.45 6.28 6.64
C ALA A 42 -13.17 4.90 6.01
N GLY A 43 -13.74 4.61 4.83
CA GLY A 43 -13.74 3.28 4.23
C GLY A 43 -14.75 2.36 4.91
N ALA A 44 -14.60 1.05 4.75
CA ALA A 44 -15.39 0.08 5.50
C ALA A 44 -15.19 0.26 7.02
N VAL A 45 -16.30 0.26 7.76
CA VAL A 45 -16.33 0.41 9.23
C VAL A 45 -17.08 -0.78 9.87
N PRO A 46 -16.51 -1.45 10.90
CA PRO A 46 -15.12 -1.32 11.31
C PRO A 46 -14.17 -1.80 10.19
N PRO A 47 -12.93 -1.27 10.13
CA PRO A 47 -11.94 -1.76 9.18
C PRO A 47 -11.43 -3.15 9.61
N HIS A 48 -10.97 -3.94 8.64
CA HIS A 48 -10.15 -5.11 8.95
C HIS A 48 -8.74 -4.63 9.27
N PHE A 49 -8.26 -4.91 10.49
CA PHE A 49 -6.87 -4.63 10.86
C PHE A 49 -6.20 -5.80 11.63
N LYS A 50 -4.87 -5.81 11.63
CA LYS A 50 -4.00 -6.61 12.52
C LYS A 50 -3.09 -5.71 13.35
N GLY A 51 -2.58 -6.25 14.46
CA GLY A 51 -1.69 -5.54 15.38
C GLY A 51 -2.45 -4.81 16.49
N GLY A 52 -1.84 -3.76 17.04
CA GLY A 52 -2.34 -3.08 18.24
C GLY A 52 -3.56 -2.20 17.96
N GLN A 53 -4.64 -2.38 18.71
CA GLN A 53 -5.83 -1.52 18.64
C GLN A 53 -5.49 -0.02 18.82
N ASN A 54 -4.49 0.29 19.64
CA ASN A 54 -4.06 1.65 19.95
C ASN A 54 -2.63 1.95 19.44
N ALA A 55 -2.12 1.18 18.46
CA ALA A 55 -0.81 1.44 17.89
C ALA A 55 -0.76 2.84 17.26
N LEU A 56 0.28 3.61 17.60
CA LEU A 56 0.49 4.97 17.10
C LEU A 56 1.05 4.98 15.66
N VAL A 57 1.59 3.84 15.21
CA VAL A 57 2.04 3.64 13.84
C VAL A 57 1.02 2.80 13.09
N VAL A 58 0.35 3.42 12.13
CA VAL A 58 -0.71 2.80 11.32
C VAL A 58 -0.25 2.73 9.87
N ILE A 59 -0.30 1.51 9.34
CA ILE A 59 -0.11 1.22 7.92
C ILE A 59 -1.49 0.93 7.34
N GLU A 60 -1.91 1.67 6.32
CA GLU A 60 -3.12 1.37 5.56
C GLU A 60 -2.72 0.91 4.15
N GLU A 61 -3.11 -0.31 3.82
CA GLU A 61 -2.84 -0.98 2.55
C GLU A 61 -4.12 -0.99 1.69
N PHE A 62 -4.05 -0.45 0.48
CA PHE A 62 -5.05 -0.63 -0.57
C PHE A 62 -4.57 -1.71 -1.52
N ALA A 63 -5.27 -2.83 -1.55
CA ALA A 63 -4.84 -4.00 -2.31
C ALA A 63 -5.98 -4.63 -3.11
N ASP A 64 -5.57 -5.28 -4.19
CA ASP A 64 -6.41 -6.03 -5.11
C ASP A 64 -5.95 -7.48 -5.07
N PHE A 65 -6.88 -8.40 -4.78
CA PHE A 65 -6.57 -9.82 -4.67
C PHE A 65 -6.08 -10.47 -5.96
N GLN A 66 -6.42 -9.95 -7.14
CA GLN A 66 -5.99 -10.47 -8.45
C GLN A 66 -4.72 -9.77 -8.97
N CYS A 67 -4.29 -8.66 -8.34
CA CYS A 67 -3.08 -7.95 -8.73
C CYS A 67 -1.81 -8.77 -8.38
N PRO A 68 -0.95 -9.10 -9.37
CA PRO A 68 0.27 -9.88 -9.12
C PRO A 68 1.23 -9.22 -8.12
N THR A 69 1.38 -7.89 -8.20
CA THR A 69 2.24 -7.14 -7.28
C THR A 69 1.72 -7.17 -5.84
N CYS A 70 0.39 -7.18 -5.64
CA CYS A 70 -0.19 -7.34 -4.31
C CYS A 70 0.15 -8.72 -3.72
N ALA A 71 0.08 -9.79 -4.52
CA ALA A 71 0.47 -11.13 -4.07
C ALA A 71 1.97 -11.22 -3.73
N VAL A 72 2.84 -10.54 -4.48
CA VAL A 72 4.28 -10.43 -4.17
C VAL A 72 4.53 -9.64 -2.89
N MET A 73 3.72 -8.61 -2.61
CA MET A 73 3.84 -7.79 -1.41
C MET A 73 3.25 -8.42 -0.15
N HIS A 74 2.29 -9.35 -0.29
CA HIS A 74 1.64 -10.01 0.86
C HIS A 74 2.62 -10.67 1.85
N PRO A 75 3.66 -11.43 1.43
CA PRO A 75 4.71 -11.90 2.33
C PRO A 75 5.44 -10.81 3.09
N VAL A 76 5.75 -9.67 2.44
CA VAL A 76 6.43 -8.53 3.07
C VAL A 76 5.57 -7.92 4.18
N VAL A 77 4.27 -7.71 3.91
CA VAL A 77 3.32 -7.19 4.91
C VAL A 77 3.17 -8.16 6.08
N LYS A 78 3.15 -9.48 5.82
CA LYS A 78 3.15 -10.52 6.87
C LYS A 78 4.42 -10.48 7.72
N GLU A 79 5.58 -10.26 7.11
CA GLU A 79 6.85 -10.15 7.83
C GLU A 79 6.91 -8.90 8.72
N LEU A 80 6.39 -7.76 8.23
CA LEU A 80 6.22 -6.55 9.04
C LEU A 80 5.30 -6.82 10.24
N GLN A 81 4.16 -7.46 10.02
CA GLN A 81 3.24 -7.82 11.10
C GLN A 81 3.88 -8.75 12.14
N ALA A 82 4.69 -9.72 11.70
CA ALA A 82 5.41 -10.63 12.58
C ALA A 82 6.52 -9.92 13.37
N THR A 83 7.23 -8.99 12.73
CA THR A 83 8.34 -8.22 13.32
C THR A 83 7.85 -7.28 14.41
N TYR A 84 6.76 -6.54 14.15
CA TYR A 84 6.31 -5.46 15.02
C TYR A 84 5.19 -5.86 15.97
N GLY A 85 4.40 -6.89 15.63
CA GLY A 85 3.27 -7.34 16.45
C GLY A 85 2.29 -6.21 16.74
N ASN A 86 2.09 -5.93 18.04
CA ASN A 86 1.16 -4.91 18.51
C ASN A 86 1.71 -3.47 18.48
N GLN A 87 2.97 -3.28 18.10
CA GLN A 87 3.56 -1.93 18.01
C GLN A 87 3.02 -1.14 16.80
N ILE A 88 2.53 -1.84 15.78
CA ILE A 88 1.91 -1.26 14.60
C ILE A 88 0.46 -1.73 14.47
N LYS A 89 -0.31 -1.04 13.65
CA LYS A 89 -1.62 -1.48 13.16
C LYS A 89 -1.58 -1.52 11.63
N ILE A 90 -1.92 -2.64 11.04
CA ILE A 90 -2.05 -2.79 9.59
C ILE A 90 -3.52 -2.88 9.24
N ILE A 91 -4.05 -1.89 8.53
CA ILE A 91 -5.40 -1.84 7.99
C ILE A 91 -5.37 -2.33 6.54
N PHE A 92 -6.23 -3.27 6.20
CA PHE A 92 -6.41 -3.73 4.82
C PHE A 92 -7.65 -3.08 4.21
N ARG A 93 -7.53 -2.58 2.98
CA ARG A 93 -8.60 -1.95 2.19
C ARG A 93 -8.74 -2.65 0.86
N ASN A 94 -9.95 -3.12 0.58
CA ASN A 94 -10.26 -3.71 -0.72
C ASN A 94 -10.25 -2.62 -1.80
N PHE A 95 -9.38 -2.75 -2.80
CA PHE A 95 -9.30 -1.83 -3.92
C PHE A 95 -9.21 -2.58 -5.26
N PRO A 96 -10.23 -3.40 -5.62
CA PRO A 96 -10.22 -4.15 -6.87
C PRO A 96 -10.20 -3.21 -8.07
N LEU A 97 -9.21 -3.37 -8.94
CA LEU A 97 -9.01 -2.56 -10.14
C LEU A 97 -9.94 -3.03 -11.28
N PRO A 98 -10.50 -2.12 -12.09
CA PRO A 98 -11.44 -2.49 -13.16
C PRO A 98 -10.88 -3.48 -14.20
N MET A 99 -9.55 -3.50 -14.40
CA MET A 99 -8.88 -4.42 -15.33
C MET A 99 -8.78 -5.86 -14.81
N HIS A 100 -9.07 -6.09 -13.53
CA HIS A 100 -9.03 -7.39 -12.88
C HIS A 100 -10.46 -7.91 -12.67
N SER A 101 -10.97 -8.65 -13.66
CA SER A 101 -12.37 -9.07 -13.75
C SER A 101 -12.88 -9.92 -12.58
N LYS A 102 -11.99 -10.53 -11.79
CA LYS A 102 -12.31 -11.41 -10.65
C LYS A 102 -11.96 -10.78 -9.29
N ALA A 103 -11.29 -9.63 -9.28
CA ALA A 103 -10.83 -8.97 -8.06
C ALA A 103 -11.98 -8.58 -7.14
N PHE A 104 -13.10 -8.09 -7.70
CA PHE A 104 -14.26 -7.72 -6.91
C PHE A 104 -14.87 -8.94 -6.21
N ASP A 105 -15.00 -10.07 -6.90
CA ASP A 105 -15.48 -11.32 -6.31
C ASP A 105 -14.53 -11.85 -5.22
N ALA A 106 -13.22 -11.73 -5.42
CA ALA A 106 -12.24 -12.10 -4.40
C ALA A 106 -12.35 -11.20 -3.15
N ALA A 107 -12.58 -9.90 -3.32
CA ALA A 107 -12.86 -8.98 -2.21
C ALA A 107 -14.16 -9.36 -1.47
N LEU A 108 -15.21 -9.72 -2.20
CA LEU A 108 -16.46 -10.21 -1.59
C LEU A 108 -16.24 -11.51 -0.82
N ALA A 109 -15.41 -12.43 -1.32
CA ALA A 109 -15.05 -13.66 -0.63
C ALA A 109 -14.31 -13.36 0.70
N ALA A 110 -13.36 -12.43 0.69
CA ALA A 110 -12.68 -12.00 1.91
C ALA A 110 -13.67 -11.41 2.93
N GLU A 111 -14.56 -10.51 2.51
CA GLU A 111 -15.59 -9.93 3.40
C GLU A 111 -16.58 -10.98 3.94
N ALA A 112 -17.05 -11.90 3.09
CA ALA A 112 -17.95 -12.98 3.50
C ALA A 112 -17.29 -13.91 4.55
N ALA A 113 -16.02 -14.26 4.37
CA ALA A 113 -15.26 -14.96 5.39
C ALA A 113 -15.07 -14.10 6.65
N GLY A 114 -14.89 -12.79 6.49
CA GLY A 114 -14.81 -11.82 7.58
C GLY A 114 -16.07 -11.76 8.44
N PHE A 115 -17.26 -11.90 7.86
CA PHE A 115 -18.52 -11.98 8.62
C PHE A 115 -18.63 -13.24 9.48
N GLN A 116 -17.77 -14.23 9.23
CA GLN A 116 -17.62 -15.43 10.05
C GLN A 116 -16.29 -15.44 10.83
N GLY A 117 -15.61 -14.29 10.93
CA GLY A 117 -14.39 -14.13 11.72
C GLY A 117 -13.11 -14.65 11.06
N LYS A 118 -13.13 -14.95 9.76
CA LYS A 118 -12.01 -15.55 9.00
C LYS A 118 -11.49 -14.71 7.84
N PHE A 119 -11.59 -13.37 7.96
CA PHE A 119 -11.12 -12.44 6.92
C PHE A 119 -9.66 -12.69 6.55
N TRP A 120 -8.78 -12.77 7.55
CA TRP A 120 -7.34 -12.84 7.34
C TRP A 120 -6.88 -14.21 6.81
N GLU A 121 -7.55 -15.27 7.21
CA GLU A 121 -7.30 -16.61 6.68
C GLU A 121 -7.74 -16.71 5.22
N MET A 122 -8.91 -16.15 4.87
CA MET A 122 -9.36 -16.08 3.48
C MET A 122 -8.45 -15.19 2.63
N GLN A 123 -8.08 -14.00 3.11
CA GLN A 123 -7.11 -13.13 2.44
C GLN A 123 -5.81 -13.87 2.13
N ASN A 124 -5.29 -14.64 3.10
CA ASN A 124 -4.08 -15.42 2.89
C ASN A 124 -4.29 -16.51 1.81
N LEU A 125 -5.41 -17.22 1.80
CA LEU A 125 -5.72 -18.20 0.75
C LEU A 125 -5.84 -17.54 -0.63
N LEU A 126 -6.49 -16.38 -0.72
CA LEU A 126 -6.63 -15.64 -1.97
C LEU A 126 -5.27 -15.23 -2.53
N PHE A 127 -4.38 -14.62 -1.73
CA PHE A 127 -3.05 -14.25 -2.24
C PHE A 127 -2.15 -15.45 -2.52
N THR A 128 -2.09 -16.45 -1.62
CA THR A 128 -1.23 -17.61 -1.79
C THR A 128 -1.61 -18.46 -3.00
N ASN A 129 -2.89 -18.51 -3.36
CA ASN A 129 -3.39 -19.30 -4.49
C ASN A 129 -3.81 -18.43 -5.68
N GLN A 130 -3.35 -17.17 -5.75
CA GLN A 130 -3.76 -16.20 -6.77
C GLN A 130 -3.65 -16.76 -8.19
N GLN A 131 -2.52 -17.38 -8.54
CA GLN A 131 -2.27 -17.91 -9.88
C GLN A 131 -3.31 -18.97 -10.29
N LEU A 132 -3.80 -19.77 -9.34
CA LEU A 132 -4.83 -20.77 -9.57
C LEU A 132 -6.15 -20.07 -9.91
N TRP A 133 -6.78 -19.42 -8.93
CA TRP A 133 -8.15 -18.90 -9.11
C TRP A 133 -8.22 -17.72 -10.10
N ALA A 134 -7.15 -16.96 -10.31
CA ALA A 134 -7.15 -15.84 -11.25
C ALA A 134 -7.37 -16.30 -12.70
N THR A 135 -7.03 -17.55 -13.03
CA THR A 135 -7.24 -18.13 -14.37
C THR A 135 -8.47 -19.03 -14.45
N GLU A 136 -8.95 -19.59 -13.33
CA GLU A 136 -10.14 -20.45 -13.27
C GLU A 136 -11.42 -19.79 -13.80
N PRO A 137 -12.12 -20.36 -14.80
CA PRO A 137 -13.39 -19.81 -15.29
C PRO A 137 -14.46 -19.65 -14.20
N ASP A 138 -14.49 -20.58 -13.22
CA ASP A 138 -15.39 -20.55 -12.06
C ASP A 138 -14.59 -20.33 -10.77
N HIS A 139 -14.01 -19.14 -10.62
CA HIS A 139 -13.25 -18.75 -9.43
C HIS A 139 -14.10 -18.75 -8.15
N ARG A 140 -15.42 -18.57 -8.25
CA ARG A 140 -16.32 -18.58 -7.09
C ARG A 140 -16.39 -19.95 -6.44
N LYS A 141 -16.45 -21.03 -7.23
CA LYS A 141 -16.36 -22.40 -6.70
C LYS A 141 -15.04 -22.66 -5.99
N THR A 142 -13.93 -22.10 -6.49
CA THR A 142 -12.64 -22.15 -5.79
C THR A 142 -12.71 -21.42 -4.45
N PHE A 143 -13.36 -20.26 -4.37
CA PHE A 143 -13.55 -19.54 -3.11
C PHE A 143 -14.45 -20.28 -2.12
N GLU A 144 -15.49 -20.97 -2.59
CA GLU A 144 -16.31 -21.86 -1.75
C GLU A 144 -15.46 -23.01 -1.16
N SER A 145 -14.56 -23.61 -1.94
CA SER A 145 -13.63 -24.64 -1.42
C SER A 145 -12.65 -24.09 -0.37
N TYR A 146 -12.30 -22.80 -0.45
CA TYR A 146 -11.51 -22.14 0.59
C TYR A 146 -12.33 -21.93 1.85
N ALA A 147 -13.61 -21.55 1.73
CA ALA A 147 -14.52 -21.43 2.85
C ALA A 147 -14.70 -22.78 3.57
N GLU A 148 -14.89 -23.88 2.83
CA GLU A 148 -14.91 -25.25 3.38
C GLU A 148 -13.64 -25.58 4.16
N ARG A 149 -12.47 -25.31 3.57
CA ARG A 149 -11.17 -25.56 4.21
C ARG A 149 -10.94 -24.74 5.48
N LEU A 150 -11.57 -23.57 5.58
CA LEU A 150 -11.55 -22.71 6.77
C LEU A 150 -12.61 -23.10 7.81
N GLY A 151 -13.45 -24.09 7.53
CA GLY A 151 -14.52 -24.54 8.42
C GLY A 151 -15.69 -23.56 8.50
N LEU A 152 -15.92 -22.78 7.43
CA LEU A 152 -17.04 -21.83 7.35
C LEU A 152 -18.34 -22.54 6.99
N ASP A 153 -19.47 -21.91 7.34
CA ASP A 153 -20.76 -22.24 6.73
C ASP A 153 -20.73 -21.73 5.27
N VAL A 154 -20.70 -22.68 4.33
CA VAL A 154 -20.57 -22.42 2.90
C VAL A 154 -21.83 -21.78 2.31
N GLU A 155 -23.02 -22.18 2.80
CA GLU A 155 -24.28 -21.59 2.35
C GLU A 155 -24.38 -20.13 2.82
N LYS A 156 -24.02 -19.88 4.08
CA LYS A 156 -23.91 -18.52 4.60
C LYS A 156 -22.85 -17.72 3.83
N PHE A 157 -21.69 -18.30 3.57
CA PHE A 157 -20.62 -17.67 2.79
C PHE A 157 -21.09 -17.23 1.40
N ARG A 158 -21.78 -18.12 0.67
CA ARG A 158 -22.35 -17.83 -0.65
C ARG A 158 -23.37 -16.69 -0.58
N SER A 159 -24.25 -16.72 0.42
CA SER A 159 -25.24 -15.66 0.65
C SER A 159 -24.57 -14.31 0.97
N ASP A 160 -23.58 -14.33 1.86
CA ASP A 160 -22.83 -13.15 2.29
C ASP A 160 -22.06 -12.52 1.11
N MET A 161 -21.43 -13.34 0.24
CA MET A 161 -20.79 -12.85 -0.99
C MET A 161 -21.77 -12.13 -1.91
N ALA A 162 -23.02 -12.58 -1.99
CA ALA A 162 -24.06 -11.94 -2.81
C ALA A 162 -24.68 -10.69 -2.14
N SER A 163 -24.46 -10.51 -0.84
CA SER A 163 -25.15 -9.52 -0.01
C SER A 163 -24.79 -8.07 -0.38
N ALA A 164 -25.74 -7.16 -0.12
CA ALA A 164 -25.46 -5.73 -0.17
C ALA A 164 -24.43 -5.30 0.88
N GLN A 165 -24.35 -6.00 2.02
CA GLN A 165 -23.41 -5.68 3.09
C GLN A 165 -21.95 -5.86 2.63
N ALA A 166 -21.60 -7.00 2.02
CA ALA A 166 -20.26 -7.23 1.49
C ALA A 166 -19.92 -6.22 0.37
N LYS A 167 -20.85 -6.01 -0.58
CA LYS A 167 -20.67 -5.03 -1.66
C LYS A 167 -20.43 -3.62 -1.14
N ASN A 168 -21.22 -3.17 -0.16
CA ASN A 168 -21.07 -1.85 0.44
C ASN A 168 -19.71 -1.70 1.11
N ARG A 169 -19.21 -2.70 1.84
CA ARG A 169 -17.89 -2.64 2.48
C ARG A 169 -16.78 -2.47 1.45
N VAL A 170 -16.77 -3.28 0.38
CA VAL A 170 -15.79 -3.15 -0.72
C VAL A 170 -15.91 -1.77 -1.38
N GLN A 171 -17.13 -1.28 -1.62
CA GLN A 171 -17.36 0.03 -2.22
C GLN A 171 -16.90 1.18 -1.32
N GLU A 172 -17.08 1.10 -0.01
CA GLU A 172 -16.59 2.14 0.91
C GLU A 172 -15.05 2.20 0.93
N ASP A 173 -14.37 1.06 0.93
CA ASP A 173 -12.91 1.02 0.78
C ASP A 173 -12.44 1.62 -0.56
N ILE A 174 -13.14 1.31 -1.67
CA ILE A 174 -12.88 1.92 -2.98
C ILE A 174 -13.08 3.44 -2.93
N LYS A 175 -14.19 3.94 -2.35
CA LYS A 175 -14.45 5.38 -2.19
C LYS A 175 -13.35 6.07 -1.40
N ARG A 176 -12.88 5.44 -0.31
CA ARG A 176 -11.74 5.95 0.45
C ARG A 176 -10.48 6.03 -0.40
N GLY A 177 -10.12 4.95 -1.10
CA GLY A 177 -8.93 4.94 -1.96
C GLY A 177 -9.01 6.00 -3.06
N MET A 178 -10.16 6.16 -3.72
CA MET A 178 -10.38 7.21 -4.72
C MET A 178 -10.21 8.61 -4.12
N ALA A 179 -10.77 8.88 -2.93
CA ALA A 179 -10.60 10.16 -2.24
C ALA A 179 -9.12 10.45 -1.89
N LEU A 180 -8.34 9.39 -1.62
CA LEU A 180 -6.90 9.46 -1.39
C LEU A 180 -6.06 9.45 -2.67
N LYS A 181 -6.69 9.50 -3.85
CA LYS A 181 -6.05 9.44 -5.18
C LYS A 181 -5.25 8.15 -5.43
N VAL A 182 -5.63 7.04 -4.81
CA VAL A 182 -5.09 5.70 -5.12
C VAL A 182 -5.47 5.37 -6.57
N ASN A 183 -4.46 5.09 -7.40
CA ASN A 183 -4.62 4.77 -8.82
C ASN A 183 -3.93 3.46 -9.22
N SER A 184 -3.26 2.78 -8.29
CA SER A 184 -2.60 1.50 -8.48
C SER A 184 -2.58 0.70 -7.18
N THR A 185 -2.36 -0.60 -7.31
CA THR A 185 -2.25 -1.52 -6.17
C THR A 185 -0.95 -2.33 -6.26
N PRO A 186 -0.29 -2.62 -5.12
CA PRO A 186 -0.65 -2.14 -3.79
C PRO A 186 -0.28 -0.66 -3.62
N SER A 187 -1.05 0.06 -2.81
CA SER A 187 -0.73 1.42 -2.35
C SER A 187 -0.73 1.45 -0.83
N PHE A 188 0.32 2.02 -0.23
CA PHE A 188 0.49 2.06 1.21
C PHE A 188 0.47 3.50 1.73
N PHE A 189 -0.13 3.68 2.89
CA PHE A 189 -0.04 4.91 3.67
C PHE A 189 0.53 4.59 5.05
N LEU A 190 1.53 5.35 5.50
CA LEU A 190 2.10 5.27 6.84
C LEU A 190 1.71 6.55 7.59
N ASN A 191 0.90 6.41 8.65
CA ASN A 191 0.35 7.53 9.41
C ASN A 191 -0.31 8.60 8.51
N GLY A 192 -1.06 8.15 7.50
CA GLY A 192 -1.76 9.01 6.55
C GLY A 192 -0.92 9.59 5.42
N LYS A 193 0.39 9.30 5.37
CA LYS A 193 1.30 9.74 4.30
C LYS A 193 1.51 8.62 3.29
N PRO A 194 1.39 8.88 1.97
CA PRO A 194 1.66 7.85 0.97
C PRO A 194 3.12 7.39 1.06
N VAL A 195 3.33 6.08 0.97
CA VAL A 195 4.65 5.47 0.90
C VAL A 195 4.95 5.18 -0.57
N PRO A 196 6.01 5.77 -1.15
CA PRO A 196 6.41 5.43 -2.52
C PRO A 196 6.74 3.94 -2.64
N TYR A 197 6.33 3.33 -3.75
CA TYR A 197 6.47 1.88 -3.96
C TYR A 197 7.93 1.40 -3.85
N GLU A 198 8.90 2.20 -4.26
CA GLU A 198 10.32 1.89 -4.12
C GLU A 198 10.81 1.80 -2.66
N GLN A 199 10.01 2.26 -1.71
CA GLN A 199 10.27 2.19 -0.27
C GLN A 199 9.48 1.06 0.43
N THR A 200 8.69 0.26 -0.30
CA THR A 200 7.89 -0.81 0.29
C THR A 200 8.61 -2.15 0.34
N GLU A 201 9.85 -2.25 -0.17
CA GLU A 201 10.73 -3.38 0.14
C GLU A 201 10.97 -3.47 1.65
N PHE A 202 11.04 -4.68 2.20
CA PHE A 202 11.03 -4.93 3.64
C PHE A 202 12.02 -4.05 4.42
N THR A 203 13.28 -4.00 4.03
CA THR A 203 14.32 -3.23 4.73
C THR A 203 14.02 -1.74 4.76
N ARG A 204 13.60 -1.18 3.61
CA ARG A 204 13.24 0.24 3.50
C ARG A 204 11.96 0.56 4.27
N PHE A 205 10.95 -0.29 4.15
CA PHE A 205 9.67 -0.08 4.81
C PHE A 205 9.83 -0.17 6.33
N LYS A 206 10.63 -1.14 6.80
CA LYS A 206 11.05 -1.28 8.19
C LYS A 206 11.70 0.00 8.71
N ALA A 207 12.63 0.60 7.95
CA ALA A 207 13.30 1.84 8.35
C ALA A 207 12.31 3.02 8.53
N LEU A 208 11.29 3.11 7.67
CA LEU A 208 10.22 4.11 7.82
C LEU A 208 9.39 3.88 9.09
N ILE A 209 9.01 2.63 9.35
CA ILE A 209 8.24 2.25 10.54
C ILE A 209 9.04 2.52 11.81
N ASP A 210 10.32 2.15 11.85
CA ASP A 210 11.21 2.40 12.98
C ASP A 210 11.34 3.91 13.27
N ALA A 211 11.43 4.73 12.23
CA ALA A 211 11.47 6.19 12.36
C ALA A 211 10.18 6.77 12.96
N GLU A 212 9.00 6.24 12.59
CA GLU A 212 7.72 6.66 13.18
C GLU A 212 7.55 6.16 14.63
N LEU A 213 8.01 4.94 14.92
CA LEU A 213 8.01 4.40 16.29
C LEU A 213 8.93 5.22 17.21
N ALA A 214 10.08 5.69 16.71
CA ALA A 214 11.00 6.52 17.50
C ALA A 214 10.42 7.89 17.87
N LYS A 215 9.53 8.46 17.04
CA LYS A 215 8.81 9.72 17.35
C LYS A 215 7.70 9.55 18.39
N SER A 216 7.26 8.32 18.60
CA SER A 216 6.14 7.97 19.47
C SER A 216 6.57 7.57 20.88
N LYS A 217 7.88 7.61 21.16
CA LYS A 217 8.49 7.38 22.48
C LYS A 217 8.75 8.71 23.16
#